data_AF-A0A4R9JWI5-F1
#
_entry.id   AF-A0A4R9JWI5-F1
#
_cell.length_a   1.000
_cell.length_b   1.000
_cell.length_c   1.000
_cell.angle_alpha   90.00
_cell.angle_beta   90.00
_cell.angle_gamma   90.00
#
_symmetry.space_group_name_H-M   'P 1'
#
loop_
_entity.id
_entity.type
_entity.pdbx_description
1 polymer ?
#
loop_
_entity_poly.entity_id
_entity_poly.type
_entity_poly.pdbx_seq_one_letter_code
_entity_poly.pdbx_strand_id
1 'polypeptide(L)'
;MKYSYIYLFLLMLTLHLACSVLDPENGNDQEKEQNSLLGLLALSRTSTATSTQTNQKFPTPTCEVSAPAFSTLKEAGFETTCGQSGCHVTGGSGASRYRTNVYSEVLAYANTGVPSTSALYREQSSGSMAIYTTQAIDKAIYCWISGGAKP
;
A
#
# COMPACT_ATOMS: atom_id res chain seq x y z
N MET A 1 18.80 44.47 2.24
CA MET A 1 18.05 43.21 2.03
C MET A 1 18.84 42.01 2.57
N LYS A 2 19.06 41.91 3.89
CA LYS A 2 19.86 40.82 4.51
C LYS A 2 19.10 40.02 5.59
N TYR A 3 17.95 40.50 6.03
CA TYR A 3 17.18 39.86 7.11
C TYR A 3 16.17 38.81 6.63
N SER A 4 15.90 38.70 5.32
CA SER A 4 14.87 37.79 4.78
C SER A 4 15.27 36.31 4.80
N TYR A 5 16.57 36.00 4.75
CA TYR A 5 17.06 34.61 4.74
C TYR A 5 17.11 33.99 6.14
N ILE A 6 17.23 34.81 7.19
CA ILE A 6 17.29 34.36 8.58
C ILE A 6 15.93 33.81 9.04
N TYR A 7 14.83 34.46 8.66
CA TYR A 7 13.47 33.98 8.97
C TYR A 7 13.12 32.67 8.25
N LEU A 8 13.59 32.50 7.01
CA LEU A 8 13.37 31.27 6.22
C LEU A 8 14.13 30.07 6.79
N PHE A 9 15.33 30.30 7.34
CA PHE A 9 16.12 29.25 8.00
C PHE A 9 15.56 28.87 9.38
N LEU A 10 15.06 29.86 10.15
CA LEU A 10 14.41 29.62 11.44
C LEU A 10 13.07 28.87 11.29
N LEU A 11 12.33 29.08 10.21
CA LEU A 11 11.04 28.41 9.97
C LEU A 11 11.20 26.95 9.52
N MET A 12 12.33 26.60 8.90
CA MET A 12 12.65 25.20 8.53
C MET A 12 13.22 24.39 9.70
N LEU A 13 13.83 25.06 10.69
CA LEU A 13 14.41 24.39 11.87
C LEU A 13 13.35 24.00 12.90
N THR A 14 12.26 24.76 13.03
CA THR A 14 11.15 24.41 13.94
C THR A 14 10.27 23.27 13.42
N LEU A 15 10.27 23.02 12.11
CA LEU A 15 9.49 21.92 11.51
C LEU A 15 10.15 20.54 11.68
N HIS A 16 11.46 20.49 11.93
CA HIS A 16 12.19 19.23 12.19
C HIS A 16 12.06 18.72 13.64
N LEU A 17 11.60 19.56 14.58
CA LEU A 17 11.56 19.20 16.01
C LEU A 17 10.23 18.58 16.48
N ALA A 18 9.19 18.57 15.64
CA ALA A 18 7.85 18.11 16.03
C ALA A 18 7.60 16.61 15.79
N CYS A 19 8.60 15.82 15.39
CA CYS A 19 8.41 14.42 14.99
C CYS A 19 8.95 13.37 15.99
N SER A 20 9.36 13.77 17.20
CA SER A 20 10.06 12.86 18.12
C SER A 20 9.29 12.48 19.40
N VAL A 21 7.98 12.72 19.48
CA VAL A 21 7.22 12.30 20.67
C VAL A 21 5.89 11.71 20.23
N LEU A 22 5.75 10.39 20.37
CA LEU A 22 4.55 9.67 20.83
C LEU A 22 4.89 8.17 20.87
N ASP A 23 5.47 7.72 21.98
CA ASP A 23 5.43 6.32 22.43
C ASP A 23 4.06 6.04 23.08
N PRO A 24 3.32 5.01 22.69
CA PRO A 24 2.31 4.42 23.55
C PRO A 24 2.94 3.26 24.36
N GLU A 25 3.06 3.49 25.66
CA GLU A 25 3.39 2.48 26.67
C GLU A 25 2.44 1.28 26.63
N ASN A 26 3.09 0.11 26.60
CA ASN A 26 2.72 -1.15 27.24
C ASN A 26 1.60 -1.07 28.29
N GLY A 27 0.44 -1.65 27.96
CA GLY A 27 -0.65 -1.98 28.87
C GLY A 27 -1.06 -3.43 28.65
N ASN A 28 -0.41 -4.30 29.40
CA ASN A 28 -0.69 -5.72 29.54
C ASN A 28 -1.84 -5.92 30.53
N ASP A 29 -3.01 -6.31 30.03
CA ASP A 29 -4.04 -6.99 30.83
C ASP A 29 -4.53 -8.23 30.08
N GLN A 30 -4.20 -9.37 30.69
CA GLN A 30 -4.60 -10.71 30.32
C GLN A 30 -6.00 -11.00 30.90
N GLU A 31 -6.72 -11.89 30.22
CA GLU A 31 -7.79 -12.76 30.75
C GLU A 31 -9.20 -12.19 30.89
N LYS A 32 -10.07 -12.64 29.96
CA LYS A 32 -11.27 -13.36 30.40
C LYS A 32 -11.68 -14.43 29.39
N GLU A 33 -11.61 -15.67 29.86
CA GLU A 33 -12.21 -16.87 29.29
C GLU A 33 -13.60 -16.61 28.71
N GLN A 34 -13.96 -17.34 27.64
CA GLN A 34 -15.01 -18.37 27.71
C GLN A 34 -14.75 -19.45 26.65
N ASN A 35 -14.01 -20.48 27.06
CA ASN A 35 -14.10 -21.79 26.44
C ASN A 35 -15.51 -22.33 26.70
N SER A 36 -16.40 -22.25 25.72
CA SER A 36 -17.64 -23.04 25.70
C SER A 36 -17.62 -23.95 24.48
N LEU A 37 -16.92 -25.07 24.66
CA LEU A 37 -16.98 -26.24 23.81
C LEU A 37 -18.06 -27.14 24.40
N LEU A 38 -19.26 -27.14 23.81
CA LEU A 38 -20.21 -28.27 23.70
C LEU A 38 -21.57 -27.76 23.22
N GLY A 39 -21.87 -28.07 21.96
CA GLY A 39 -23.16 -27.80 21.34
C GLY A 39 -23.21 -28.47 19.98
N LEU A 40 -23.43 -29.79 19.99
CA LEU A 40 -23.64 -30.61 18.80
C LEU A 40 -24.78 -30.07 17.91
N LEU A 41 -24.60 -30.28 16.60
CA LEU A 41 -25.63 -30.36 15.55
C LEU A 41 -26.34 -29.05 15.15
N ALA A 42 -25.71 -28.30 14.24
CA ALA A 42 -26.44 -27.56 13.22
C ALA A 42 -25.62 -27.56 11.92
N LEU A 43 -26.09 -28.36 10.95
CA LEU A 43 -25.60 -28.39 9.58
C LEU A 43 -26.07 -27.13 8.86
N SER A 44 -25.41 -26.00 9.11
CA SER A 44 -25.58 -24.79 8.33
C SER A 44 -24.24 -24.45 7.72
N ARG A 45 -24.16 -24.55 6.39
CA ARG A 45 -23.08 -23.99 5.58
C ARG A 45 -23.13 -22.47 5.69
N THR A 46 -22.73 -21.95 6.84
CA THR A 46 -22.36 -20.56 6.98
C THR A 46 -20.94 -20.50 6.45
N SER A 47 -20.78 -20.05 5.21
CA SER A 47 -19.50 -19.55 4.74
C SER A 47 -19.14 -18.40 5.68
N THR A 48 -18.44 -18.71 6.75
CA THR A 48 -17.70 -17.72 7.52
C THR A 48 -16.71 -17.18 6.52
N ALA A 49 -17.08 -16.08 5.87
CA ALA A 49 -16.10 -15.17 5.31
C ALA A 49 -15.28 -14.78 6.54
N THR A 50 -14.19 -15.51 6.77
CA THR A 50 -13.09 -15.03 7.59
C THR A 50 -12.70 -13.73 6.92
N SER A 51 -13.27 -12.63 7.40
CA SER A 51 -12.68 -11.32 7.23
C SER A 51 -11.36 -11.43 7.98
N THR A 52 -10.34 -11.96 7.31
CA THR A 52 -8.98 -11.64 7.65
C THR A 52 -8.97 -10.12 7.58
N GLN A 53 -9.01 -9.48 8.75
CA GLN A 53 -8.97 -8.04 8.88
C GLN A 53 -7.56 -7.63 8.46
N THR A 54 -7.31 -7.69 7.17
CA THR A 54 -6.09 -7.19 6.56
C THR A 54 -6.22 -5.69 6.68
N ASN A 55 -5.24 -5.04 7.29
CA ASN A 55 -5.16 -3.60 7.51
C ASN A 55 -4.92 -2.84 6.18
N GLN A 56 -5.74 -3.15 5.17
CA GLN A 56 -5.70 -2.64 3.81
C GLN A 56 -6.58 -1.38 3.75
N LYS A 57 -6.12 -0.38 3.01
CA LYS A 57 -6.85 0.87 2.80
C LYS A 57 -8.15 0.66 2.03
N PHE A 58 -8.17 -0.31 1.14
CA PHE A 58 -9.33 -0.66 0.32
C PHE A 58 -9.67 -2.15 0.46
N PRO A 59 -10.94 -2.55 0.24
CA PRO A 59 -11.30 -3.96 0.12
C PRO A 59 -10.52 -4.64 -1.01
N THR A 60 -10.25 -5.93 -0.88
CA THR A 60 -9.59 -6.72 -1.94
C THR A 60 -10.31 -6.55 -3.28
N PRO A 61 -9.61 -6.11 -4.34
CA PRO A 61 -10.25 -5.83 -5.62
C PRO A 61 -10.76 -7.07 -6.37
N THR A 62 -11.81 -6.90 -7.16
CA THR A 62 -12.23 -7.86 -8.20
C THR A 62 -11.69 -7.43 -9.55
N CYS A 63 -11.29 -8.39 -10.39
CA CYS A 63 -10.71 -8.12 -11.71
C CYS A 63 -11.67 -8.52 -12.83
N GLU A 64 -12.11 -7.54 -13.61
CA GLU A 64 -12.99 -7.78 -14.77
C GLU A 64 -12.21 -8.31 -15.98
N VAL A 65 -10.95 -7.90 -16.11
CA VAL A 65 -10.03 -8.35 -17.17
C VAL A 65 -9.04 -9.34 -16.55
N SER A 66 -8.94 -10.54 -17.14
CA SER A 66 -8.13 -11.64 -16.59
C SER A 66 -6.62 -11.42 -16.68
N ALA A 67 -6.15 -10.65 -17.66
CA ALA A 67 -4.74 -10.32 -17.85
C ALA A 67 -4.55 -8.88 -18.38
N PRO A 68 -4.73 -7.85 -17.53
CA PRO A 68 -4.48 -6.46 -17.92
C PRO A 68 -3.02 -6.26 -18.35
N ALA A 69 -2.79 -5.41 -19.34
CA ALA A 69 -1.45 -4.99 -19.78
C ALA A 69 -0.85 -3.95 -18.82
N PHE A 70 0.47 -3.73 -18.87
CA PHE A 70 1.11 -2.72 -18.02
C PHE A 70 0.55 -1.31 -18.24
N SER A 71 0.11 -1.00 -19.46
CA SER A 71 -0.51 0.28 -19.82
C SER A 71 -1.75 0.63 -18.98
N THR A 72 -2.48 -0.37 -18.44
CA THR A 72 -3.66 -0.11 -17.62
C THR A 72 -3.30 0.55 -16.29
N LEU A 73 -2.05 0.44 -15.82
CA LEU A 73 -1.59 1.16 -14.64
C LEU A 73 -1.56 2.67 -14.89
N LYS A 74 -1.11 3.07 -16.08
CA LYS A 74 -1.11 4.49 -16.50
C LYS A 74 -2.53 5.04 -16.57
N GLU A 75 -3.45 4.28 -17.15
CA GLU A 75 -4.88 4.65 -17.23
C GLU A 75 -5.50 4.84 -15.85
N ALA A 76 -5.07 4.06 -14.86
CA ALA A 76 -5.49 4.19 -13.47
C ALA A 76 -4.85 5.37 -12.72
N GLY A 77 -3.90 6.08 -13.32
CA GLY A 77 -3.20 7.22 -12.73
C GLY A 77 -1.91 6.88 -11.99
N PHE A 78 -1.36 5.67 -12.17
CA PHE A 78 -0.13 5.24 -11.49
C PHE A 78 1.06 6.17 -11.80
N GLU A 79 1.20 6.59 -13.06
CA GLU A 79 2.28 7.52 -13.47
C GLU A 79 2.10 8.91 -12.83
N THR A 80 0.88 9.44 -12.79
CA THR A 80 0.62 10.77 -12.24
C THR A 80 0.72 10.80 -10.73
N THR A 81 0.20 9.78 -10.04
CA THR A 81 0.17 9.74 -8.58
C THR A 81 1.51 9.29 -7.99
N CYS A 82 2.11 8.23 -8.53
CA CYS A 82 3.35 7.69 -7.97
C CYS A 82 4.58 8.25 -8.69
N GLY A 83 4.52 8.40 -10.02
CA GLY A 83 5.64 8.84 -10.84
C GLY A 83 5.93 10.32 -10.72
N GLN A 84 4.90 11.17 -10.87
CA GLN A 84 5.05 12.64 -10.87
C GLN A 84 5.13 13.26 -9.48
N SER A 85 4.96 12.46 -8.41
CA SER A 85 5.13 12.92 -7.01
C SER A 85 6.58 13.33 -6.67
N GLY A 86 7.53 13.06 -7.56
CA GLY A 86 8.97 13.22 -7.29
C GLY A 86 9.62 11.97 -6.70
N CYS A 87 8.82 11.03 -6.17
CA CYS A 87 9.32 9.85 -5.46
C CYS A 87 9.61 8.65 -6.36
N HIS A 88 9.13 8.60 -7.62
CA HIS A 88 9.38 7.49 -8.55
C HIS A 88 9.72 7.98 -9.98
N VAL A 89 10.36 9.15 -10.10
CA VAL A 89 10.68 9.77 -11.40
C VAL A 89 11.93 9.15 -12.03
N THR A 90 12.97 8.92 -11.23
CA THR A 90 14.33 8.66 -11.74
C THR A 90 14.73 7.19 -11.71
N GLY A 91 14.15 6.39 -10.81
CA GLY A 91 14.52 5.00 -10.59
C GLY A 91 15.87 4.83 -9.86
N GLY A 92 16.15 3.60 -9.42
CA GLY A 92 17.51 3.15 -9.12
C GLY A 92 18.16 3.61 -7.82
N SER A 93 17.53 4.43 -6.96
CA SER A 93 18.09 4.74 -5.62
C SER A 93 17.07 5.34 -4.63
N GLY A 94 17.29 5.10 -3.33
CA GLY A 94 16.56 5.75 -2.23
C GLY A 94 15.04 5.49 -2.26
N ALA A 95 14.25 6.56 -2.17
CA ALA A 95 12.79 6.52 -2.30
C ALA A 95 12.35 6.18 -3.75
N SER A 96 13.12 6.63 -4.75
CA SER A 96 12.91 6.39 -6.19
C SER A 96 13.34 5.02 -6.64
N ARG A 97 12.93 3.97 -5.92
CA ARG A 97 13.30 2.56 -6.17
C ARG A 97 13.09 2.12 -7.62
N TYR A 98 12.03 2.60 -8.25
CA TYR A 98 11.68 2.31 -9.64
C TYR A 98 11.03 3.53 -10.31
N ARG A 99 11.00 3.53 -11.64
CA ARG A 99 10.20 4.42 -12.47
C ARG A 99 8.86 3.80 -12.81
N THR A 100 7.77 4.51 -12.56
CA THR A 100 6.41 4.00 -12.76
C THR A 100 6.06 3.70 -14.22
N ASN A 101 6.78 4.31 -15.17
CA ASN A 101 6.59 4.12 -16.61
C ASN A 101 7.56 3.08 -17.22
N VAL A 102 8.43 2.44 -16.42
CA VAL A 102 9.38 1.43 -16.90
C VAL A 102 8.95 0.05 -16.44
N TYR A 103 8.37 -0.73 -17.35
CA TYR A 103 7.82 -2.07 -17.08
C TYR A 103 8.77 -2.95 -16.27
N SER A 104 10.02 -3.12 -16.72
CA SER A 104 10.97 -4.03 -16.07
C SER A 104 11.32 -3.61 -14.64
N GLU A 105 11.28 -2.31 -14.32
CA GLU A 105 11.56 -1.82 -12.98
C GLU A 105 10.36 -2.03 -12.05
N VAL A 106 9.14 -1.79 -12.53
CA VAL A 106 7.92 -2.05 -11.74
C VAL A 106 7.73 -3.55 -11.53
N LEU A 107 8.00 -4.37 -12.55
CA LEU A 107 7.93 -5.83 -12.49
C LEU A 107 8.87 -6.40 -11.42
N ALA A 108 10.03 -5.79 -11.18
CA ALA A 108 10.97 -6.24 -10.14
C ALA A 108 10.37 -6.22 -8.72
N TYR A 109 9.24 -5.55 -8.50
CA TYR A 109 8.52 -5.49 -7.23
C TYR A 109 7.20 -6.29 -7.24
N ALA A 110 6.92 -7.01 -8.33
CA ALA A 110 5.72 -7.81 -8.52
C ALA A 110 6.07 -9.31 -8.58
N ASN A 111 5.42 -10.09 -7.73
CA ASN A 111 5.38 -11.55 -7.81
C ASN A 111 4.18 -11.95 -8.68
N THR A 112 4.45 -12.33 -9.93
CA THR A 112 3.43 -12.62 -10.93
C THR A 112 2.39 -13.63 -10.43
N GLY A 113 1.11 -13.30 -10.58
CA GLY A 113 -0.01 -14.14 -10.16
C GLY A 113 -0.33 -14.11 -8.66
N VAL A 114 0.51 -13.46 -7.83
CA VAL A 114 0.33 -13.48 -6.36
C VAL A 114 0.51 -12.06 -5.77
N PRO A 115 -0.51 -11.19 -5.87
CA PRO A 115 -0.43 -9.80 -5.40
C PRO A 115 -0.03 -9.68 -3.93
N SER A 116 -0.57 -10.53 -3.05
CA SER A 116 -0.35 -10.46 -1.59
C SER A 116 1.13 -10.57 -1.17
N THR A 117 1.95 -11.25 -1.98
CA THR A 117 3.40 -11.40 -1.70
C THR A 117 4.24 -10.33 -2.40
N SER A 118 3.66 -9.61 -3.37
CA SER A 118 4.32 -8.56 -4.13
C SER A 118 4.60 -7.35 -3.25
N ALA A 119 5.85 -6.87 -3.23
CA ALA A 119 6.20 -5.65 -2.50
C ALA A 119 5.41 -4.44 -3.02
N LEU A 120 5.22 -4.35 -4.35
CA LEU A 120 4.45 -3.28 -4.99
C LEU A 120 3.03 -3.18 -4.40
N TYR A 121 2.29 -4.29 -4.42
CA TYR A 121 0.91 -4.29 -3.93
C TYR A 121 0.85 -4.09 -2.42
N ARG A 122 1.68 -4.80 -1.64
CA ARG A 122 1.64 -4.72 -0.16
C ARG A 122 1.92 -3.31 0.36
N GLU A 123 2.93 -2.64 -0.19
CA GLU A 123 3.22 -1.24 0.16
C GLU A 123 2.08 -0.32 -0.27
N GLN A 124 1.50 -0.60 -1.44
CA GLN A 124 0.43 0.21 -1.97
C GLN A 124 -0.88 0.09 -1.20
N SER A 125 -1.23 -1.12 -0.77
CA SER A 125 -2.55 -1.44 -0.26
C SER A 125 -2.64 -1.24 1.25
N SER A 126 -1.53 -1.49 1.97
CA SER A 126 -1.47 -1.44 3.46
C SER A 126 -0.21 -0.81 4.04
N GLY A 127 0.84 -0.63 3.24
CA GLY A 127 2.11 -0.14 3.72
C GLY A 127 2.23 1.38 3.71
N SER A 128 3.47 1.85 3.68
CA SER A 128 3.81 3.27 3.76
C SER A 128 3.25 4.10 2.59
N MET A 129 2.98 3.45 1.44
CA MET A 129 2.47 4.12 0.24
C MET A 129 0.94 4.17 0.17
N ALA A 130 0.23 3.53 1.09
CA ALA A 130 -1.23 3.46 1.08
C ALA A 130 -1.90 4.83 1.15
N ILE A 131 -1.34 5.77 1.91
CA ILE A 131 -1.90 7.12 2.03
C ILE A 131 -1.86 7.90 0.71
N TYR A 132 -0.94 7.57 -0.20
CA TYR A 132 -0.73 8.29 -1.45
C TYR A 132 -1.49 7.73 -2.64
N THR A 133 -2.35 6.71 -2.45
CA THR A 133 -3.03 6.03 -3.57
C THR A 133 -4.53 6.19 -3.59
N THR A 134 -5.10 5.79 -4.72
CA THR A 134 -6.53 5.76 -4.99
C THR A 134 -6.98 4.31 -5.15
N GLN A 135 -8.28 4.07 -5.00
CA GLN A 135 -8.85 2.73 -5.19
C GLN A 135 -8.64 2.23 -6.64
N ALA A 136 -8.57 3.15 -7.61
CA ALA A 136 -8.33 2.81 -9.01
C ALA A 136 -6.91 2.26 -9.22
N ILE A 137 -5.89 2.89 -8.61
CA ILE A 137 -4.50 2.45 -8.70
C ILE A 137 -4.32 1.10 -7.97
N ASP A 138 -4.87 0.98 -6.76
CA ASP A 138 -4.83 -0.25 -5.97
C ASP A 138 -5.41 -1.44 -6.76
N LYS A 139 -6.62 -1.25 -7.32
CA LYS A 139 -7.27 -2.23 -8.19
C LYS A 139 -6.43 -2.56 -9.43
N ALA A 140 -5.92 -1.56 -10.12
CA ALA A 140 -5.14 -1.77 -11.34
C ALA A 140 -3.87 -2.57 -11.07
N ILE A 141 -3.13 -2.27 -10.00
CA ILE A 141 -1.94 -3.02 -9.57
C ILE A 141 -2.31 -4.44 -9.18
N TYR A 142 -3.34 -4.62 -8.35
CA TYR A 142 -3.81 -5.94 -7.95
C TYR A 142 -4.16 -6.82 -9.16
N CYS A 143 -4.92 -6.28 -10.12
CA CYS A 143 -5.37 -7.03 -11.28
C CYS A 143 -4.27 -7.28 -12.30
N TRP A 144 -3.39 -6.30 -12.53
CA TRP A 144 -2.22 -6.49 -13.38
C TRP A 144 -1.32 -7.61 -12.83
N ILE A 145 -1.03 -7.62 -11.54
CA ILE A 145 -0.22 -8.68 -10.91
C ILE A 145 -0.95 -10.02 -10.95
N SER A 146 -2.24 -10.06 -10.59
CA SER A 146 -3.07 -11.27 -10.62
C SER A 146 -3.10 -11.89 -12.03
N GLY A 147 -3.16 -11.05 -13.06
CA GLY A 147 -3.13 -11.44 -14.46
C GLY A 147 -1.75 -11.83 -15.01
N GLY A 148 -0.73 -11.92 -14.15
CA GLY A 148 0.62 -12.33 -14.51
C GLY A 148 1.57 -11.22 -14.90
N ALA A 149 1.27 -9.97 -14.53
CA ALA A 149 2.11 -8.78 -14.72
C ALA A 149 2.62 -8.62 -16.17
N LYS A 150 1.69 -8.66 -17.12
CA LYS A 150 2.01 -8.60 -18.56
C LYS A 150 2.55 -7.21 -18.95
N PRO A 151 3.44 -7.13 -19.96
CA PRO A 151 3.84 -5.86 -20.55
C PRO A 151 2.67 -5.03 -21.09
#